data_AF-A0A7C7IPV4-F1
#
_entry.id   AF-A0A7C7IPV4-F1
#
_cell.length_a   1.000
_cell.length_b   1.000
_cell.length_c   1.000
_cell.angle_alpha   90.00
_cell.angle_beta   90.00
_cell.angle_gamma   90.00
#
_symmetry.space_group_name_H-M   'P 1'
#
loop_
_entity.id
_entity.type
_entity.pdbx_description
1 polymer ?
#
loop_
_entity_poly.entity_id
_entity_poly.type
_entity_poly.pdbx_seq_one_letter_code
_entity_poly.pdbx_strand_id
1 'polypeptide(L)'
;MTAFIHSIMVQQKRNMFKGWNLFLIIFAFFMAQMGMFINRGGPVPSVHSFGSSSLGWTFLLFMFISTTFSFMFFIYRYRFLTSVNHVQSILSRESLILVQNVLFLSVAIITLMGTIYPVFIKSIEDEQIYVGREFYDLVNAPILLLIMIILSIAPFVPWKNANMASYINKKIIVLVIAVLLAILNSWIISGHYWVTISLIILYFSSIQIFIELYKISKA
;
A
#
# COMPACT_ATOMS: atom_id res chain seq x y z
N MET A 1 -1.05 3.42 6.58
CA MET A 1 -2.50 3.56 6.89
C MET A 1 -3.39 2.91 5.83
N THR A 2 -3.16 3.15 4.53
CA THR A 2 -3.99 2.60 3.43
C THR A 2 -4.16 1.08 3.47
N ALA A 3 -3.06 0.33 3.63
CA ALA A 3 -3.10 -1.13 3.77
C ALA A 3 -3.99 -1.57 4.96
N PHE A 4 -3.89 -0.87 6.11
CA PHE A 4 -4.71 -1.17 7.28
C PHE A 4 -6.20 -0.98 7.01
N ILE A 5 -6.58 0.12 6.33
CA ILE A 5 -7.98 0.39 5.97
C ILE A 5 -8.54 -0.70 5.03
N HIS A 6 -7.74 -1.18 4.08
CA HIS A 6 -8.16 -2.28 3.21
C HIS A 6 -8.32 -3.59 3.98
N SER A 7 -7.40 -3.85 4.89
CA SER A 7 -7.37 -5.09 5.66
C SER A 7 -8.41 -5.16 6.79
N ILE A 8 -8.77 -4.03 7.41
CA ILE A 8 -9.79 -4.00 8.47
C ILE A 8 -11.19 -4.32 7.92
N MET A 9 -11.46 -3.97 6.65
CA MET A 9 -12.70 -4.40 5.98
C MET A 9 -12.80 -5.93 5.91
N VAL A 10 -11.69 -6.62 5.65
CA VAL A 10 -11.66 -8.09 5.64
C VAL A 10 -11.86 -8.63 7.05
N GLN A 11 -11.27 -8.01 8.07
CA GLN A 11 -11.50 -8.38 9.46
C GLN A 11 -12.97 -8.25 9.85
N GLN A 12 -13.63 -7.13 9.53
CA GLN A 12 -15.03 -6.90 9.86
C GLN A 12 -15.96 -7.90 9.15
N LYS A 13 -15.72 -8.17 7.86
CA LYS A 13 -16.60 -9.06 7.09
C LYS A 13 -16.34 -10.54 7.34
N ARG A 14 -15.09 -10.93 7.66
CA ARG A 14 -14.64 -12.34 7.62
C ARG A 14 -14.03 -12.83 8.93
N ASN A 15 -13.84 -11.95 9.92
CA ASN A 15 -13.17 -12.26 11.18
C ASN A 15 -11.75 -12.83 10.99
N MET A 16 -11.04 -12.28 9.99
CA MET A 16 -9.67 -12.65 9.58
C MET A 16 -8.69 -11.50 9.84
N PHE A 17 -7.39 -11.77 9.72
CA PHE A 17 -6.32 -10.75 9.71
C PHE A 17 -6.17 -9.90 10.99
N LYS A 18 -6.68 -10.36 12.14
CA LYS A 18 -6.56 -9.61 13.42
C LYS A 18 -5.11 -9.24 13.75
N GLY A 19 -4.22 -10.23 13.76
CA GLY A 19 -2.79 -10.01 14.01
C GLY A 19 -2.13 -9.12 12.95
N TRP A 20 -2.46 -9.33 11.68
CA TRP A 20 -1.94 -8.53 10.57
C TRP A 20 -2.36 -7.06 10.67
N ASN A 21 -3.61 -6.79 11.03
CA ASN A 21 -4.12 -5.43 11.21
C ASN A 21 -3.45 -4.72 12.39
N LEU A 22 -3.21 -5.45 13.48
CA LEU A 22 -2.48 -4.90 14.62
C LEU A 22 -1.03 -4.58 14.27
N PHE A 23 -0.37 -5.44 13.49
CA PHE A 23 0.96 -5.14 12.93
C PHE A 23 0.94 -3.87 12.06
N LEU A 24 0.00 -3.78 11.11
CA LEU A 24 -0.10 -2.64 10.19
C LEU A 24 -0.35 -1.30 10.90
N ILE A 25 -1.14 -1.28 11.98
CA ILE A 25 -1.40 -0.05 12.72
C ILE A 25 -0.19 0.37 13.58
N ILE A 26 0.50 -0.58 14.22
CA ILE A 26 1.75 -0.31 14.94
C ILE A 26 2.82 0.21 13.98
N PHE A 27 2.93 -0.41 12.81
CA PHE A 27 3.86 0.03 11.77
C PHE A 27 3.51 1.42 11.23
N ALA A 28 2.22 1.73 11.06
CA ALA A 28 1.77 3.07 10.66
C ALA A 28 2.08 4.13 11.73
N PHE A 29 1.93 3.78 13.02
CA PHE A 29 2.31 4.64 14.14
C PHE A 29 3.82 4.91 14.13
N PHE A 30 4.65 3.87 14.00
CA PHE A 30 6.11 4.01 13.83
C PHE A 30 6.46 4.93 12.64
N MET A 31 5.85 4.73 11.47
CA MET A 31 6.08 5.58 10.30
C MET A 31 5.69 7.04 10.52
N ALA A 32 4.61 7.30 11.27
CA ALA A 32 4.23 8.66 11.63
C ALA A 32 5.25 9.33 12.55
N GLN A 33 5.77 8.60 13.54
CA GLN A 33 6.84 9.09 14.41
C GLN A 33 8.13 9.34 13.64
N MET A 34 8.49 8.45 12.72
CA MET A 34 9.67 8.59 11.86
C MET A 34 9.56 9.82 10.95
N GLY A 35 8.39 10.05 10.34
CA GLY A 35 8.14 11.24 9.53
C GLY A 35 8.26 12.53 10.34
N MET A 36 7.80 12.54 11.60
CA MET A 36 8.00 13.66 12.51
C MET A 36 9.49 13.85 12.84
N PHE A 37 10.21 12.77 13.14
CA PHE A 37 11.64 12.83 13.41
C PHE A 37 12.40 13.42 12.23
N ILE A 38 12.23 12.90 11.01
CA ILE A 38 12.97 13.37 9.83
C ILE A 38 12.73 14.87 9.56
N ASN A 39 11.48 15.34 9.68
CA ASN A 39 11.13 16.72 9.32
C ASN A 39 11.40 17.74 10.43
N ARG A 40 11.49 17.32 11.69
CA ARG A 40 11.58 18.24 12.85
C ARG A 40 12.67 17.88 13.85
N GLY A 41 12.98 16.60 14.07
CA GLY A 41 14.00 16.16 15.04
C GLY A 41 15.34 15.72 14.46
N GLY A 42 15.41 15.54 13.15
CA GLY A 42 16.47 14.81 12.46
C GLY A 42 17.52 15.70 11.78
N PRO A 43 18.38 15.10 10.96
CA PRO A 43 19.56 15.74 10.36
C PRO A 43 19.23 16.65 9.17
N VAL A 44 17.95 16.76 8.79
CA VAL A 44 17.52 17.67 7.72
C VAL A 44 17.54 19.10 8.28
N PRO A 45 18.39 19.99 7.75
CA PRO A 45 18.48 21.35 8.26
C PRO A 45 17.14 22.06 8.04
N SER A 46 16.50 22.47 9.13
CA SER A 46 15.33 23.35 9.09
C SER A 46 15.41 24.36 10.22
N VAL A 47 14.86 25.56 10.00
CA VAL A 47 14.85 26.65 11.00
C VAL A 47 14.06 26.31 12.27
N HIS A 48 13.27 25.24 12.23
CA HIS A 48 12.55 24.67 13.38
C HIS A 48 13.07 23.27 13.76
N SER A 49 14.28 22.89 13.32
CA SER A 49 14.81 21.56 13.64
C SER A 49 15.27 21.52 15.10
N PHE A 50 14.81 20.53 15.84
CA PHE A 50 15.35 20.14 17.13
C PHE A 50 16.71 19.42 17.00
N GLY A 51 17.25 19.27 15.78
CA GLY A 51 18.52 18.59 15.53
C GLY A 51 19.73 19.25 16.21
N SER A 52 19.62 20.53 16.57
CA SER A 52 20.62 21.28 17.34
C SER A 52 20.28 21.44 18.83
N SER A 53 19.16 20.89 19.31
CA SER A 53 18.72 20.97 20.72
C SER A 53 18.60 19.58 21.37
N SER A 54 18.56 19.53 22.70
CA SER A 54 18.41 18.28 23.48
C SER A 54 17.07 17.55 23.26
N LEU A 55 16.13 18.17 22.55
CA LEU A 55 14.82 17.60 22.22
C LEU A 55 14.91 16.47 21.18
N GLY A 56 15.89 16.49 20.26
CA GLY A 56 16.03 15.43 19.25
C GLY A 56 16.26 14.04 19.88
N TRP A 57 17.18 13.97 20.85
CA TRP A 57 17.45 12.74 21.61
C TRP A 57 16.28 12.29 22.48
N THR A 58 15.60 13.24 23.13
CA THR A 58 14.39 12.96 23.91
C THR A 58 13.29 12.34 23.02
N PHE A 59 13.09 12.89 21.82
CA PHE A 59 12.11 12.35 20.86
C PHE A 59 12.52 10.95 20.36
N LEU A 60 13.80 10.74 20.04
CA LEU A 60 14.31 9.43 19.64
C LEU A 60 14.09 8.37 20.73
N LEU A 61 14.39 8.71 21.98
CA LEU A 61 14.18 7.82 23.12
C LEU A 61 12.69 7.51 23.32
N PHE A 62 11.83 8.54 23.23
CA PHE A 62 10.37 8.34 23.24
C PHE A 62 9.91 7.42 22.11
N MET A 63 10.35 7.66 20.88
CA MET A 63 10.01 6.85 19.70
C MET A 63 10.47 5.39 19.86
N PHE A 64 11.68 5.18 20.37
CA PHE A 64 12.22 3.85 20.63
C PHE A 64 11.39 3.11 21.68
N ILE A 65 11.09 3.76 22.82
CA ILE A 65 10.29 3.17 23.89
C ILE A 65 8.87 2.89 23.41
N SER A 66 8.19 3.85 22.78
CA SER A 66 6.80 3.69 22.33
C SER A 66 6.64 2.60 21.27
N THR A 67 7.58 2.53 20.32
CA THR A 67 7.59 1.52 19.26
C THR A 67 7.88 0.13 19.84
N THR A 68 8.94 0.01 20.66
CA THR A 68 9.31 -1.26 21.30
C THR A 68 8.20 -1.78 22.19
N PHE A 69 7.59 -0.90 23.00
CA PHE A 69 6.46 -1.27 23.86
C PHE A 69 5.26 -1.76 23.05
N SER A 70 4.93 -1.10 21.94
CA SER A 70 3.83 -1.51 21.05
C SER A 70 4.07 -2.90 20.44
N PHE A 71 5.28 -3.16 19.92
CA PHE A 71 5.63 -4.47 19.37
C PHE A 71 5.72 -5.56 20.44
N MET A 72 6.24 -5.25 21.62
CA MET A 72 6.30 -6.17 22.75
C MET A 72 4.88 -6.61 23.16
N PHE A 73 3.95 -5.66 23.28
CA PHE A 73 2.54 -5.96 23.56
C PHE A 73 1.87 -6.79 22.46
N PHE A 74 2.18 -6.51 21.20
CA PHE A 74 1.71 -7.30 20.06
C PHE A 74 2.14 -8.77 20.18
N ILE A 75 3.42 -9.02 20.46
CA ILE A 75 3.96 -10.39 20.63
C ILE A 75 3.32 -11.06 21.85
N TYR A 76 3.24 -10.36 22.99
CA TYR A 76 2.64 -10.89 24.22
C TYR A 76 1.17 -11.30 24.03
N ARG A 77 0.41 -10.53 23.26
CA ARG A 77 -1.02 -10.80 22.98
C ARG A 77 -1.25 -11.64 21.73
N TYR A 78 -0.21 -12.07 21.02
CA TYR A 78 -0.34 -12.74 19.72
C TYR A 78 -1.25 -13.98 19.77
N ARG A 79 -1.20 -14.76 20.85
CA ARG A 79 -2.04 -15.95 21.05
C ARG A 79 -3.55 -15.66 21.04
N PHE A 80 -3.96 -14.45 21.40
CA PHE A 80 -5.36 -14.01 21.38
C PHE A 80 -5.78 -13.41 20.02
N LEU A 81 -4.83 -13.24 19.10
CA LEU A 81 -5.04 -12.64 17.77
C LEU A 81 -5.27 -13.69 16.67
N THR A 82 -5.49 -14.95 17.04
CA THR A 82 -5.80 -16.02 16.10
C THR A 82 -7.10 -15.73 15.36
N SER A 83 -7.03 -15.79 14.04
CA SER A 83 -8.19 -15.64 13.18
C SER A 83 -9.00 -16.92 13.20
N VAL A 84 -10.34 -16.81 13.24
CA VAL A 84 -11.22 -17.99 13.22
C VAL A 84 -11.21 -18.63 11.83
N ASN A 85 -10.99 -17.83 10.80
CA ASN A 85 -10.98 -18.24 9.41
C ASN A 85 -9.60 -18.02 8.77
N HIS A 86 -9.25 -18.87 7.81
CA HIS A 86 -8.05 -18.78 6.99
C HIS A 86 -8.40 -18.47 5.53
N VAL A 87 -7.42 -18.00 4.77
CA VAL A 87 -7.58 -17.74 3.33
C VAL A 87 -7.78 -19.10 2.65
N GLN A 88 -8.96 -19.30 2.08
CA GLN A 88 -9.37 -20.59 1.49
C GLN A 88 -8.94 -20.76 0.03
N SER A 89 -8.62 -19.65 -0.65
CA SER A 89 -8.27 -19.61 -2.07
C SER A 89 -7.17 -18.60 -2.34
N ILE A 90 -6.25 -18.95 -3.24
CA ILE A 90 -5.23 -18.01 -3.73
C ILE A 90 -5.87 -16.89 -4.57
N LEU A 91 -6.98 -17.17 -5.27
CA LEU A 91 -7.69 -16.24 -6.15
C LEU A 91 -9.05 -15.83 -5.54
N SER A 92 -9.00 -15.21 -4.37
CA SER A 92 -10.18 -14.59 -3.75
C SER A 92 -9.95 -13.13 -3.41
N ARG A 93 -11.04 -12.41 -3.11
CA ARG A 93 -10.96 -11.01 -2.64
C ARG A 93 -10.07 -10.86 -1.40
N GLU A 94 -10.15 -11.80 -0.46
CA GLU A 94 -9.31 -11.81 0.74
C GLU A 94 -7.81 -11.88 0.40
N SER A 95 -7.45 -12.76 -0.55
CA SER A 95 -6.08 -12.93 -1.01
C SER A 95 -5.57 -11.69 -1.76
N LEU A 96 -6.37 -11.13 -2.66
CA LEU A 96 -6.00 -9.92 -3.40
C LEU A 96 -5.78 -8.71 -2.48
N ILE A 97 -6.61 -8.55 -1.44
CA ILE A 97 -6.41 -7.51 -0.43
C ILE A 97 -5.12 -7.76 0.36
N LEU A 98 -4.82 -9.01 0.71
CA LEU A 98 -3.57 -9.34 1.41
C LEU A 98 -2.33 -9.04 0.54
N VAL A 99 -2.34 -9.44 -0.73
CA VAL A 99 -1.26 -9.14 -1.68
C VAL A 99 -1.10 -7.62 -1.81
N GLN A 100 -2.19 -6.89 -1.99
CA GLN A 100 -2.17 -5.43 -2.04
C GLN A 100 -1.54 -4.81 -0.78
N ASN A 101 -1.87 -5.31 0.41
CA ASN A 101 -1.28 -4.83 1.65
C ASN A 101 0.23 -5.03 1.69
N VAL A 102 0.72 -6.18 1.23
CA VAL A 102 2.16 -6.47 1.16
C VAL A 102 2.85 -5.53 0.17
N LEU A 103 2.23 -5.23 -0.98
CA LEU A 103 2.78 -4.27 -1.93
C LEU A 103 2.84 -2.86 -1.35
N PHE A 104 1.77 -2.40 -0.68
CA PHE A 104 1.80 -1.11 0.02
C PHE A 104 2.87 -1.05 1.10
N LEU A 105 3.03 -2.14 1.87
CA LEU A 105 4.08 -2.25 2.88
C LEU A 105 5.48 -2.21 2.24
N SER A 106 5.65 -2.87 1.09
CA SER A 106 6.91 -2.88 0.34
C SER A 106 7.28 -1.47 -0.11
N VAL A 107 6.35 -0.72 -0.72
CA VAL A 107 6.57 0.69 -1.10
C VAL A 107 6.96 1.53 0.12
N ALA A 108 6.28 1.33 1.26
CA ALA A 108 6.61 2.06 2.48
C ALA A 108 8.01 1.74 3.01
N ILE A 109 8.42 0.46 3.00
CA ILE A 109 9.75 0.03 3.43
C ILE A 109 10.83 0.54 2.49
N ILE A 110 10.65 0.40 1.17
CA ILE A 110 11.59 0.91 0.16
C ILE A 110 11.78 2.42 0.32
N THR A 111 10.68 3.15 0.50
CA THR A 111 10.71 4.60 0.69
C THR A 111 11.41 4.98 1.98
N LEU A 112 11.14 4.26 3.08
CA LEU A 112 11.81 4.47 4.36
C LEU A 112 13.32 4.21 4.23
N MET A 113 13.72 3.11 3.59
CA MET A 113 15.13 2.76 3.40
C MET A 113 15.85 3.80 2.55
N GLY A 114 15.26 4.21 1.42
CA GLY A 114 15.81 5.28 0.59
C GLY A 114 15.94 6.62 1.32
N THR A 115 15.10 6.87 2.32
CA THR A 115 15.15 8.10 3.13
C THR A 115 16.19 8.00 4.26
N ILE A 116 16.31 6.85 4.92
CA ILE A 116 17.29 6.63 6.01
C ILE A 116 18.71 6.47 5.45
N TYR A 117 18.86 5.87 4.28
CA TYR A 117 20.16 5.48 3.73
C TYR A 117 21.16 6.66 3.64
N PRO A 118 20.82 7.83 3.09
CA PRO A 118 21.69 9.01 3.12
C PRO A 118 22.11 9.46 4.53
N VAL A 119 21.18 9.40 5.48
CA VAL A 119 21.43 9.79 6.88
C VAL A 119 22.43 8.83 7.53
N PHE A 120 22.28 7.54 7.23
CA PHE A 120 23.14 6.50 7.77
C PHE A 120 24.57 6.59 7.22
N ILE A 121 24.74 6.75 5.90
CA ILE A 121 26.06 6.90 5.26
C ILE A 121 26.78 8.15 5.75
N LYS A 122 26.08 9.30 5.82
CA LYS A 122 26.64 10.52 6.37
C LYS A 122 27.16 10.35 7.81
N SER A 123 26.55 9.46 8.60
CA SER A 123 26.97 9.23 9.99
C SER A 123 28.22 8.34 10.12
N ILE A 124 28.57 7.56 9.08
CA ILE A 124 29.68 6.60 9.10
C ILE A 124 30.87 7.11 8.29
N GLU A 125 30.61 7.57 7.06
CA GLU A 125 31.64 7.92 6.07
C GLU A 125 31.85 9.45 5.97
N ASP A 126 31.04 10.25 6.68
CA ASP A 126 30.98 11.72 6.61
C ASP A 126 30.72 12.28 5.19
N GLU A 127 30.38 11.40 4.24
CA GLU A 127 29.98 11.73 2.88
C GLU A 127 28.46 11.89 2.76
N GLN A 128 28.02 12.94 2.06
CA GLN A 128 26.61 13.18 1.81
C GLN A 128 26.20 12.67 0.44
N ILE A 129 25.51 11.53 0.43
CA ILE A 129 24.88 10.98 -0.76
C ILE A 129 23.42 11.43 -0.88
N TYR A 130 22.88 11.40 -2.10
CA TYR A 130 21.49 11.74 -2.36
C TYR A 130 20.80 10.61 -3.12
N VAL A 131 19.64 10.18 -2.62
CA VAL A 131 18.76 9.24 -3.33
C VAL A 131 17.73 10.07 -4.10
N GLY A 132 17.93 10.15 -5.42
CA GLY A 132 17.12 10.93 -6.33
C GLY A 132 15.79 10.27 -6.73
N ARG A 133 15.01 11.01 -7.52
CA ARG A 133 13.73 10.54 -8.06
C ARG A 133 13.90 9.26 -8.89
N GLU A 134 15.00 9.14 -9.62
CA GLU A 134 15.27 8.03 -10.52
C GLU A 134 15.22 6.68 -9.79
N PHE A 135 15.74 6.61 -8.56
CA PHE A 135 15.67 5.42 -7.73
C PHE A 135 14.23 5.03 -7.38
N TYR A 136 13.44 5.99 -6.91
CA TYR A 136 12.06 5.74 -6.51
C TYR A 136 11.18 5.39 -7.71
N ASP A 137 11.35 6.07 -8.83
CA ASP A 137 10.61 5.76 -10.06
C ASP A 137 10.97 4.36 -10.55
N LEU A 138 12.24 3.97 -10.53
CA LEU A 138 12.66 2.65 -10.97
C LEU A 138 12.12 1.52 -10.08
N VAL A 139 12.13 1.71 -8.75
CA VAL A 139 11.78 0.65 -7.80
C VAL A 139 10.29 0.65 -7.42
N ASN A 140 9.72 1.82 -7.09
CA ASN A 140 8.33 1.91 -6.63
C ASN A 140 7.31 1.95 -7.78
N ALA A 141 7.63 2.51 -8.95
CA ALA A 141 6.65 2.58 -10.05
C ALA A 141 6.08 1.22 -10.48
N PRO A 142 6.88 0.14 -10.68
CA PRO A 142 6.30 -1.16 -11.04
C PRO A 142 5.40 -1.72 -9.95
N ILE A 143 5.75 -1.51 -8.67
CA ILE A 143 4.95 -1.96 -7.53
C ILE A 143 3.63 -1.17 -7.45
N LEU A 144 3.68 0.14 -7.63
CA LEU A 144 2.51 1.02 -7.64
C LEU A 144 1.58 0.68 -8.82
N LEU A 145 2.12 0.39 -9.99
CA LEU A 145 1.34 -0.07 -11.14
C LEU A 145 0.62 -1.39 -10.84
N LEU A 146 1.31 -2.34 -10.20
CA LEU A 146 0.69 -3.60 -9.78
C LEU A 146 -0.43 -3.36 -8.75
N ILE A 147 -0.23 -2.45 -7.80
CA ILE A 147 -1.26 -2.04 -6.84
C ILE A 147 -2.48 -1.46 -7.58
N MET A 148 -2.28 -0.62 -8.60
CA MET A 148 -3.38 -0.05 -9.39
C MET A 148 -4.18 -1.15 -10.11
N ILE A 149 -3.51 -2.12 -10.74
CA ILE A 149 -4.18 -3.26 -11.39
C ILE A 149 -5.01 -4.04 -10.37
N ILE A 150 -4.44 -4.34 -9.20
CA ILE A 150 -5.15 -5.09 -8.15
C ILE A 150 -6.35 -4.27 -7.64
N LEU A 151 -6.20 -2.96 -7.43
CA LEU A 151 -7.29 -2.08 -7.02
C LEU A 151 -8.45 -2.06 -8.01
N SER A 152 -8.17 -2.16 -9.31
CA SER A 152 -9.20 -2.22 -10.35
C SER A 152 -9.92 -3.57 -10.42
N ILE A 153 -9.34 -4.65 -9.88
CA ILE A 153 -9.91 -6.01 -9.95
C ILE A 153 -10.53 -6.43 -8.62
N ALA A 154 -9.83 -6.22 -7.50
CA ALA A 154 -10.15 -6.78 -6.19
C ALA A 154 -11.56 -6.46 -5.67
N PRO A 155 -12.12 -5.24 -5.81
CA PRO A 155 -13.47 -4.92 -5.33
C PRO A 155 -14.57 -5.77 -5.97
N PHE A 156 -14.31 -6.29 -7.18
CA PHE A 156 -15.29 -7.00 -7.99
C PHE A 156 -15.13 -8.52 -7.91
N VAL A 157 -13.96 -9.02 -7.49
CA VAL A 157 -13.73 -10.45 -7.27
C VAL A 157 -14.59 -10.93 -6.11
N PRO A 158 -15.31 -12.05 -6.19
CA PRO A 158 -16.12 -12.56 -5.07
C PRO A 158 -15.27 -12.95 -3.84
N TRP A 159 -15.91 -13.00 -2.67
CA TRP A 159 -15.31 -13.56 -1.46
C TRP A 159 -15.33 -15.10 -1.52
N LYS A 160 -14.36 -15.80 -0.89
CA LYS A 160 -14.19 -17.29 -0.93
C LYS A 160 -13.87 -17.89 -2.32
N ASN A 161 -13.85 -19.24 -2.37
CA ASN A 161 -13.83 -20.10 -3.57
C ASN A 161 -15.10 -19.97 -4.43
N ALA A 162 -15.46 -18.76 -4.83
CA ALA A 162 -16.40 -18.60 -5.91
C ALA A 162 -15.74 -18.98 -7.24
N ASN A 163 -16.54 -19.44 -8.20
CA ASN A 163 -16.06 -20.02 -9.45
C ASN A 163 -15.35 -18.95 -10.32
N MET A 164 -14.04 -18.81 -10.13
CA MET A 164 -13.21 -17.74 -10.72
C MET A 164 -13.25 -17.76 -12.25
N ALA A 165 -13.39 -18.95 -12.85
CA ALA A 165 -13.57 -19.10 -14.30
C ALA A 165 -14.83 -18.37 -14.80
N SER A 166 -15.94 -18.46 -14.07
CA SER A 166 -17.17 -17.73 -14.42
C SER A 166 -17.03 -16.22 -14.26
N TYR A 167 -16.26 -15.77 -13.26
CA TYR A 167 -15.94 -14.36 -13.08
C TYR A 167 -15.11 -13.82 -14.25
N ILE A 168 -14.03 -14.51 -14.63
CA ILE A 168 -13.14 -14.10 -15.71
C ILE A 168 -13.91 -14.04 -17.04
N ASN A 169 -14.69 -15.07 -17.38
CA ASN A 169 -15.45 -15.12 -18.62
C ASN A 169 -16.47 -13.96 -18.75
N LYS A 170 -17.09 -13.53 -17.65
CA LYS A 170 -18.02 -12.39 -17.66
C LYS A 170 -17.31 -11.04 -17.77
N LYS A 171 -16.05 -10.94 -17.32
CA LYS A 171 -15.29 -9.69 -17.29
C LYS A 171 -14.38 -9.50 -18.50
N ILE A 172 -14.15 -10.54 -19.31
CA ILE A 172 -13.33 -10.44 -20.52
C ILE A 172 -13.88 -9.41 -21.51
N ILE A 173 -15.20 -9.33 -21.68
CA ILE A 173 -15.86 -8.34 -22.55
C ILE A 173 -15.57 -6.92 -22.04
N VAL A 174 -15.65 -6.70 -20.73
CA VAL A 174 -15.35 -5.39 -20.11
C VAL A 174 -13.88 -5.03 -20.32
N LEU A 175 -12.98 -6.00 -20.21
CA LEU A 175 -11.55 -5.80 -20.46
C LEU A 175 -11.29 -5.42 -21.93
N VAL A 176 -11.89 -6.12 -22.89
CA VAL A 176 -11.76 -5.83 -24.32
C VAL A 176 -12.25 -4.41 -24.63
N ILE A 177 -13.41 -4.02 -24.11
CA ILE A 177 -13.94 -2.66 -24.31
C ILE A 177 -12.99 -1.61 -23.71
N ALA A 178 -12.49 -1.83 -22.50
CA ALA A 178 -11.54 -0.91 -21.85
C ALA A 178 -10.24 -0.76 -22.66
N VAL A 179 -9.72 -1.86 -23.21
CA VAL A 179 -8.51 -1.86 -24.05
C VAL A 179 -8.75 -1.09 -25.36
N LEU A 180 -9.87 -1.33 -26.03
CA LEU A 180 -10.20 -0.62 -27.28
C LEU A 180 -10.34 0.89 -27.05
N LEU A 181 -11.04 1.30 -25.99
CA LEU A 181 -11.19 2.72 -25.63
C LEU A 181 -9.84 3.36 -25.27
N ALA A 182 -8.98 2.64 -24.54
CA ALA A 182 -7.66 3.14 -24.17
C ALA A 182 -6.74 3.32 -25.38
N ILE A 183 -6.73 2.36 -26.31
CA ILE A 183 -5.92 2.44 -27.53
C ILE A 183 -6.40 3.61 -28.40
N LEU A 184 -7.71 3.74 -28.58
CA LEU A 184 -8.30 4.83 -29.37
C LEU A 184 -7.93 6.21 -28.80
N ASN A 185 -8.08 6.41 -27.48
CA ASN A 185 -7.71 7.67 -26.82
C ASN A 185 -6.20 7.93 -26.85
N SER A 186 -5.39 6.90 -26.64
CA SER A 186 -3.94 7.01 -26.70
C SER A 186 -3.46 7.41 -28.09
N TRP A 187 -4.12 6.93 -29.14
CA TRP A 187 -3.82 7.30 -30.53
C TRP A 187 -4.14 8.77 -30.81
N ILE A 188 -5.29 9.26 -30.34
CA ILE A 188 -5.70 10.67 -30.49
C ILE A 188 -4.71 11.63 -29.79
N ILE A 189 -4.25 11.26 -28.59
CA ILE A 189 -3.39 12.10 -27.76
C ILE A 189 -1.91 11.99 -28.15
N SER A 190 -1.55 11.09 -29.08
CA SER A 190 -0.16 10.70 -29.35
C SER A 190 0.58 10.28 -28.07
N GLY A 191 -0.12 9.57 -27.18
CA GLY A 191 0.37 9.20 -25.86
C GLY A 191 1.41 8.07 -25.90
N HIS A 192 2.44 8.16 -25.05
CA HIS A 192 3.37 7.07 -24.79
C HIS A 192 2.67 5.83 -24.20
N TYR A 193 3.32 4.66 -24.26
CA TYR A 193 2.78 3.39 -23.76
C TYR A 193 2.31 3.42 -22.29
N TRP A 194 2.96 4.21 -21.43
CA TRP A 194 2.53 4.43 -20.03
C TRP A 194 1.15 5.07 -19.93
N VAL A 195 0.81 5.97 -20.86
CA VAL A 195 -0.52 6.60 -20.95
C VAL A 195 -1.55 5.55 -21.33
N THR A 196 -1.23 4.68 -22.30
CA THR A 196 -2.15 3.60 -22.71
C THR A 196 -2.46 2.66 -21.55
N ILE A 197 -1.43 2.23 -20.79
CA ILE A 197 -1.62 1.31 -19.66
C ILE A 197 -2.49 1.94 -18.56
N SER A 198 -2.24 3.21 -18.22
CA SER A 198 -3.03 3.90 -17.19
C SER A 198 -4.49 4.10 -17.63
N LEU A 199 -4.73 4.40 -18.91
CA LEU A 199 -6.08 4.48 -19.49
C LEU A 199 -6.81 3.13 -19.47
N ILE A 200 -6.13 2.01 -19.76
CA ILE A 200 -6.74 0.67 -19.66
C ILE A 200 -7.28 0.43 -18.24
N ILE A 201 -6.45 0.70 -17.23
CA ILE A 201 -6.79 0.52 -15.81
C ILE A 201 -7.98 1.42 -15.45
N LEU A 202 -7.94 2.69 -15.87
CA LEU A 202 -9.00 3.68 -15.61
C LEU A 202 -10.34 3.25 -16.22
N TYR A 203 -10.37 2.92 -17.51
CA TYR A 203 -11.60 2.51 -18.20
C TYR A 203 -12.15 1.21 -17.63
N PHE A 204 -11.28 0.22 -17.38
CA PHE A 204 -11.70 -1.05 -16.81
C PHE A 204 -12.36 -0.85 -15.45
N SER A 205 -11.73 -0.08 -14.55
CA SER A 205 -12.29 0.24 -13.24
C SER A 205 -13.61 1.01 -13.35
N SER A 206 -13.66 2.03 -14.21
CA SER A 206 -14.83 2.91 -14.36
C SER A 206 -16.04 2.13 -14.87
N ILE A 207 -15.87 1.34 -15.93
CA ILE A 207 -16.95 0.51 -16.49
C ILE A 207 -17.48 -0.48 -15.43
N GLN A 208 -16.59 -1.07 -14.62
CA GLN A 208 -17.01 -1.99 -13.57
C GLN A 208 -17.80 -1.30 -12.45
N ILE A 209 -17.39 -0.11 -12.04
CA ILE A 209 -18.14 0.70 -11.06
C ILE A 209 -19.53 1.01 -11.61
N PHE A 210 -19.64 1.47 -12.86
CA PHE A 210 -20.93 1.77 -13.49
C PHE A 210 -21.85 0.54 -13.55
N ILE A 211 -21.31 -0.63 -13.93
CA ILE A 211 -22.08 -1.88 -13.97
C ILE A 211 -22.61 -2.24 -12.58
N GLU A 212 -21.80 -2.12 -11.52
CA GLU A 212 -22.25 -2.43 -10.16
C GLU A 212 -23.26 -1.41 -9.63
N LEU A 213 -23.05 -0.11 -9.87
CA LEU A 213 -24.03 0.92 -9.51
C LEU A 213 -25.38 0.70 -10.20
N TYR A 214 -25.35 0.34 -11.49
CA TYR A 214 -26.56 0.02 -12.24
C TYR A 214 -27.30 -1.18 -11.65
N LYS A 215 -26.60 -2.24 -11.25
CA LYS A 215 -27.21 -3.39 -10.57
C LYS A 215 -27.84 -2.99 -9.24
N ILE A 216 -27.17 -2.16 -8.45
CA ILE A 216 -27.68 -1.67 -7.16
C ILE A 216 -28.95 -0.83 -7.38
N SER A 217 -29.00 0.03 -8.40
CA SER A 217 -30.19 0.84 -8.70
C SER A 217 -31.42 0.03 -9.14
N LYS A 218 -31.23 -1.22 -9.56
CA LYS A 218 -32.28 -2.14 -10.00
C LYS A 218 -32.70 -3.16 -8.93
N ALA A 219 -31.99 -3.21 -7.81
CA ALA A 219 -32.25 -4.11 -6.68
C ALA A 219 -33.11 -3.40 -5.63
#